data_AF-A0A1H3X4S4-F1
#
_entry.id   AF-A0A1H3X4S4-F1
#
_cell.length_a   1.000
_cell.length_b   1.000
_cell.length_c   1.000
_cell.angle_alpha   90.00
_cell.angle_beta   90.00
_cell.angle_gamma   90.00
#
_symmetry.space_group_name_H-M   'P 1'
#
loop_
_entity.id
_entity.type
_entity.pdbx_description
1 polymer ?
#
loop_
_entity_poly.entity_id
_entity_poly.type
_entity_poly.pdbx_seq_one_letter_code
_entity_poly.pdbx_strand_id
1 'polypeptide(L)'
;MANKKTSDKKSTSAFDSIKNFIENVTENVIEGTTVVTDKIKDSSAKAYVASAELAEEASQRIHLYTDKVSLQKEEKSIIERQKEITVDFGGKSLAHYIKTDTLHKPFLNTAEIATLVEEYKGNQKNLISIEKKIKKLNN
;
A
#
# COMPACT_ATOMS: atom_id res chain seq x y z
N MET A 1 102.71 16.71 -15.61
CA MET A 1 101.48 16.53 -16.40
C MET A 1 100.44 15.84 -15.52
N ALA A 2 99.20 16.35 -15.57
CA ALA A 2 97.98 15.83 -14.93
C ALA A 2 97.70 14.36 -15.30
N ASN A 3 96.85 13.56 -14.66
CA ASN A 3 95.52 13.92 -14.20
C ASN A 3 94.92 12.87 -13.23
N LYS A 4 94.03 13.40 -12.40
CA LYS A 4 93.15 12.82 -11.37
C LYS A 4 92.09 11.91 -12.04
N LYS A 5 91.78 10.73 -11.48
CA LYS A 5 90.50 10.04 -11.74
C LYS A 5 89.67 9.97 -10.47
N THR A 6 88.60 10.75 -10.50
CA THR A 6 87.57 10.96 -9.49
C THR A 6 86.50 9.88 -9.55
N SER A 7 86.17 9.37 -8.37
CA SER A 7 84.84 8.98 -7.85
C SER A 7 83.72 8.61 -8.85
N ASP A 8 83.32 7.34 -8.81
CA ASP A 8 81.98 6.88 -9.20
C ASP A 8 80.95 7.34 -8.16
N LYS A 9 80.04 8.23 -8.58
CA LYS A 9 78.80 8.55 -7.85
C LYS A 9 77.64 8.01 -8.68
N LYS A 10 77.03 6.92 -8.20
CA LYS A 10 75.75 6.39 -8.71
C LYS A 10 74.70 7.50 -8.68
N SER A 11 74.26 7.95 -9.84
CA SER A 11 73.06 8.79 -9.98
C SER A 11 71.83 7.89 -9.88
N THR A 12 71.21 7.84 -8.70
CA THR A 12 69.82 7.39 -8.54
C THR A 12 68.93 8.29 -9.40
N SER A 13 68.33 7.69 -10.44
CA SER A 13 67.61 8.43 -11.47
C SER A 13 66.29 8.96 -10.90
N ALA A 14 65.99 10.23 -11.16
CA ALA A 14 64.73 10.87 -10.79
C ALA A 14 63.48 10.18 -11.42
N PHE A 15 63.70 9.28 -12.38
CA PHE A 15 62.65 8.51 -13.05
C PHE A 15 62.01 7.44 -12.14
N ASP A 16 62.79 6.79 -11.26
CA ASP A 16 62.27 5.73 -10.38
C ASP A 16 61.35 6.32 -9.29
N SER A 17 61.65 7.52 -8.81
CA SER A 17 60.81 8.23 -7.83
C SER A 17 59.49 8.71 -8.43
N ILE A 18 59.48 9.13 -9.70
CA ILE A 18 58.26 9.56 -10.41
C ILE A 18 57.39 8.35 -10.73
N LYS A 19 57.99 7.23 -11.14
CA LYS A 19 57.26 5.98 -11.42
C LYS A 19 56.57 5.45 -10.16
N ASN A 20 57.28 5.41 -9.03
CA ASN A 20 56.69 5.00 -7.74
C ASN A 20 55.60 5.97 -7.25
N PHE A 21 55.72 7.27 -7.53
CA PHE A 21 54.67 8.24 -7.19
C PHE A 21 53.41 8.04 -8.05
N ILE A 22 53.58 7.84 -9.36
CA ILE A 22 52.47 7.59 -10.28
C ILE A 22 51.79 6.25 -9.94
N GLU A 23 52.54 5.18 -9.67
CA GLU A 23 51.98 3.89 -9.26
C GLU A 23 51.18 4.03 -7.95
N ASN A 24 51.74 4.68 -6.92
CA ASN A 24 51.03 4.91 -5.65
C ASN A 24 49.78 5.79 -5.81
N VAL A 25 49.79 6.81 -6.67
CA VAL A 25 48.60 7.65 -6.94
C VAL A 25 47.55 6.85 -7.69
N THR A 26 47.95 6.03 -8.66
CA THR A 26 47.03 5.21 -9.44
C THR A 26 46.37 4.14 -8.57
N GLU A 27 47.14 3.50 -7.68
CA GLU A 27 46.64 2.52 -6.72
C GLU A 27 45.67 3.15 -5.71
N ASN A 28 46.02 4.30 -5.12
CA ASN A 28 45.13 5.02 -4.21
C ASN A 28 43.85 5.56 -4.89
N VAL A 29 43.94 5.97 -6.16
CA VAL A 29 42.77 6.37 -6.94
C VAL A 29 41.90 5.16 -7.24
N ILE A 30 42.47 4.03 -7.65
CA ILE A 30 41.70 2.80 -7.91
C ILE A 30 41.01 2.34 -6.63
N GLU A 31 41.75 2.21 -5.53
CA GLU A 31 41.21 1.80 -4.22
C GLU A 31 40.13 2.78 -3.73
N GLY A 32 40.38 4.09 -3.82
CA GLY A 32 39.41 5.13 -3.48
C GLY A 32 38.15 5.08 -4.35
N THR A 33 38.30 4.78 -5.64
CA THR A 33 37.17 4.65 -6.56
C THR A 33 36.37 3.38 -6.26
N THR A 34 36.99 2.25 -5.95
CA THR A 34 36.29 1.04 -5.50
C THR A 34 35.53 1.25 -4.20
N VAL A 35 36.12 1.87 -3.19
CA VAL A 35 35.46 2.15 -1.90
C VAL A 35 34.28 3.10 -2.06
N VAL A 36 34.41 4.13 -2.89
CA VAL A 36 33.30 5.05 -3.21
C VAL A 36 32.21 4.33 -4.01
N THR A 37 32.59 3.49 -4.97
CA THR A 37 31.64 2.72 -5.78
C THR A 37 30.86 1.72 -4.93
N ASP A 38 31.51 1.02 -4.00
CA ASP A 38 30.85 0.06 -3.10
C ASP A 38 29.94 0.77 -2.10
N LYS A 39 30.35 1.93 -1.56
CA LYS A 39 29.48 2.77 -0.72
C LYS A 39 28.27 3.31 -1.49
N ILE A 40 28.44 3.70 -2.75
CA ILE A 40 27.33 4.15 -3.61
C ILE A 40 26.40 2.98 -3.90
N LYS A 41 26.91 1.80 -4.25
CA LYS A 41 26.09 0.59 -4.46
C LYS A 41 25.30 0.21 -3.21
N ASP A 42 25.92 0.22 -2.04
CA ASP A 42 25.23 -0.04 -0.77
C ASP A 42 24.17 1.03 -0.46
N SER A 43 24.49 2.31 -0.70
CA SER A 43 23.54 3.40 -0.47
C SER A 43 22.39 3.38 -1.47
N SER A 44 22.66 3.03 -2.73
CA SER A 44 21.65 2.87 -3.79
C SER A 44 20.79 1.64 -3.54
N ALA A 45 21.36 0.51 -3.11
CA ALA A 45 20.61 -0.68 -2.74
C ALA A 45 19.70 -0.41 -1.54
N LYS A 46 20.20 0.29 -0.51
CA LYS A 46 19.37 0.73 0.64
C LYS A 46 18.27 1.70 0.22
N ALA A 47 18.56 2.66 -0.66
CA ALA A 47 17.55 3.57 -1.19
C ALA A 47 16.50 2.84 -2.04
N TYR A 48 16.91 1.82 -2.80
CA TYR A 48 16.02 1.00 -3.62
C TYR A 48 15.12 0.13 -2.73
N VAL A 49 15.66 -0.49 -1.69
CA VAL A 49 14.90 -1.25 -0.68
C VAL A 49 13.92 -0.34 0.04
N ALA A 50 14.36 0.82 0.54
CA ALA A 50 13.48 1.79 1.18
C ALA A 50 12.39 2.32 0.24
N SER A 51 12.69 2.52 -1.05
CA SER A 51 11.70 2.94 -2.05
C SER A 51 10.70 1.84 -2.38
N ALA A 52 11.15 0.58 -2.41
CA ALA A 52 10.30 -0.58 -2.62
C ALA A 52 9.36 -0.80 -1.42
N GLU A 53 9.87 -0.70 -0.20
CA GLU A 53 9.08 -0.74 1.04
C GLU A 53 8.06 0.39 1.09
N LEU A 54 8.45 1.63 0.73
CA LEU A 54 7.51 2.75 0.61
C LEU A 54 6.44 2.55 -0.45
N ALA A 55 6.79 1.96 -1.60
CA ALA A 55 5.84 1.64 -2.67
C ALA A 55 4.88 0.53 -2.23
N GLU A 56 5.37 -0.47 -1.51
CA GLU A 56 4.57 -1.56 -0.95
C GLU A 56 3.62 -1.04 0.14
N GLU A 57 4.10 -0.21 1.07
CA GLU A 57 3.27 0.46 2.06
C GLU A 57 2.20 1.36 1.42
N ALA A 58 2.57 2.13 0.39
CA ALA A 58 1.63 2.97 -0.35
C ALA A 58 0.58 2.11 -1.07
N SER A 59 0.99 1.01 -1.69
CA SER A 59 0.09 0.05 -2.35
C SER A 59 -0.89 -0.56 -1.35
N GLN A 60 -0.41 -1.03 -0.19
CA GLN A 60 -1.26 -1.57 0.88
C GLN A 60 -2.27 -0.52 1.37
N ARG A 61 -1.84 0.74 1.58
CA ARG A 61 -2.75 1.83 1.97
C ARG A 61 -3.80 2.13 0.90
N ILE A 62 -3.42 2.09 -0.39
CA ILE A 62 -4.37 2.25 -1.50
C ILE A 62 -5.39 1.11 -1.48
N HIS A 63 -4.97 -0.15 -1.31
CA HIS A 63 -5.89 -1.28 -1.22
C HIS A 63 -6.87 -1.16 -0.06
N LEU A 64 -6.39 -0.83 1.15
CA LEU A 64 -7.24 -0.62 2.33
C LEU A 64 -8.24 0.51 2.11
N TYR A 65 -7.82 1.60 1.44
CA TYR A 65 -8.70 2.70 1.08
C TYR A 65 -9.77 2.28 0.07
N THR A 66 -9.39 1.56 -0.99
CA THR A 66 -10.32 1.05 -2.01
C THR A 66 -11.34 0.08 -1.39
N ASP A 67 -10.90 -0.82 -0.53
CA ASP A 67 -11.79 -1.75 0.16
C ASP A 67 -12.79 -1.02 1.05
N LYS A 68 -12.33 0.01 1.78
CA LYS A 68 -13.21 0.86 2.59
C LYS A 68 -14.26 1.58 1.75
N VAL A 69 -13.86 2.18 0.62
CA VAL A 69 -14.79 2.89 -0.28
C VAL A 69 -15.82 1.92 -0.86
N SER A 70 -15.39 0.72 -1.25
CA SER A 70 -16.30 -0.33 -1.74
C SER A 70 -17.34 -0.73 -0.69
N LEU A 71 -16.89 -0.94 0.56
CA LEU A 71 -17.78 -1.27 1.68
C LEU A 71 -18.77 -0.15 2.01
N GLN A 72 -18.33 1.11 1.99
CA GLN A 72 -19.21 2.28 2.20
C GLN A 72 -20.26 2.42 1.10
N LYS A 73 -19.90 2.10 -0.16
CA LYS A 73 -20.84 2.09 -1.27
C LYS A 73 -21.90 0.99 -1.10
N GLU A 74 -21.47 -0.20 -0.69
CA GLU A 74 -22.37 -1.32 -0.38
C GLU A 74 -23.32 -0.98 0.78
N GLU A 75 -22.80 -0.41 1.87
CA GLU A 75 -23.59 0.09 3.00
C GLU A 75 -24.68 1.05 2.55
N LYS A 76 -24.30 2.07 1.77
CA LYS A 76 -25.25 3.07 1.25
C LYS A 76 -26.34 2.42 0.39
N SER A 77 -25.97 1.49 -0.49
CA SER A 77 -26.92 0.77 -1.34
C SER A 77 -27.91 -0.06 -0.52
N ILE A 78 -27.44 -0.75 0.52
CA ILE A 78 -28.33 -1.52 1.42
C ILE A 78 -29.26 -0.60 2.20
N ILE A 79 -28.78 0.56 2.68
CA ILE A 79 -29.62 1.55 3.36
C ILE A 79 -30.70 2.10 2.44
N GLU A 80 -30.35 2.43 1.20
CA GLU A 80 -31.33 2.87 0.18
C GLU A 80 -32.37 1.78 -0.06
N ARG A 81 -31.95 0.54 -0.23
CA ARG A 81 -32.87 -0.59 -0.40
C ARG A 81 -33.77 -0.82 0.81
N GLN A 82 -33.27 -0.65 2.04
CA GLN A 82 -34.11 -0.75 3.24
C GLN A 82 -35.20 0.32 3.31
N LYS A 83 -34.93 1.53 2.82
CA LYS A 83 -35.95 2.58 2.73
C LYS A 83 -37.06 2.18 1.75
N GLU A 84 -36.69 1.65 0.59
CA GLU A 84 -37.65 1.14 -0.40
C GLU A 84 -38.51 0.02 0.20
N ILE A 85 -37.91 -0.99 0.83
CA ILE A 85 -38.64 -2.09 1.48
C ILE A 85 -39.62 -1.55 2.53
N THR A 86 -39.22 -0.54 3.31
CA THR A 86 -40.08 0.07 4.33
C THR A 86 -41.29 0.76 3.70
N VAL A 87 -41.07 1.50 2.61
CA VAL A 87 -42.15 2.15 1.84
C VAL A 87 -43.08 1.10 1.23
N ASP A 88 -42.54 0.05 0.62
CA ASP A 88 -43.31 -1.03 -0.01
C ASP A 88 -44.16 -1.78 1.02
N PHE A 89 -43.56 -2.16 2.15
CA PHE A 89 -44.27 -2.82 3.25
C PHE A 89 -45.37 -1.92 3.81
N GLY A 90 -45.07 -0.63 4.02
CA GLY A 90 -46.02 0.36 4.52
C GLY A 90 -47.20 0.56 3.57
N GLY A 91 -46.93 0.70 2.26
CA GLY A 91 -47.95 0.85 1.24
C GLY A 91 -48.88 -0.35 1.15
N LYS A 92 -48.33 -1.57 1.16
CA LYS A 92 -49.12 -2.82 1.14
C LYS A 92 -49.95 -2.99 2.41
N SER A 93 -49.36 -2.71 3.57
CA SER A 93 -50.04 -2.81 4.86
C SER A 93 -51.18 -1.80 4.95
N LEU A 94 -50.95 -0.54 4.57
CA LEU A 94 -51.97 0.50 4.57
C LEU A 94 -53.13 0.14 3.63
N ALA A 95 -52.84 -0.30 2.41
CA ALA A 95 -53.86 -0.72 1.45
C ALA A 95 -54.71 -1.89 1.98
N HIS A 96 -54.08 -2.86 2.64
CA HIS A 96 -54.79 -3.97 3.26
C HIS A 96 -55.66 -3.53 4.44
N TYR A 97 -55.13 -2.65 5.28
CA TYR A 97 -55.85 -2.11 6.42
C TYR A 97 -57.08 -1.31 5.98
N ILE A 98 -56.97 -0.43 4.99
CA ILE A 98 -58.10 0.33 4.44
C ILE A 98 -59.22 -0.61 3.92
N LYS A 99 -58.85 -1.79 3.42
CA LYS A 99 -59.81 -2.75 2.86
C LYS A 99 -60.49 -3.62 3.93
N THR A 100 -59.82 -3.89 5.05
CA THR A 100 -60.22 -4.93 5.99
C THR A 100 -60.35 -4.46 7.44
N ASP A 101 -59.98 -3.20 7.72
CA ASP A 101 -59.87 -2.58 9.05
C ASP A 101 -58.95 -3.34 10.02
N THR A 102 -58.08 -4.23 9.52
CA THR A 102 -57.17 -5.02 10.36
C THR A 102 -55.88 -5.43 9.62
N LEU A 103 -54.83 -5.74 10.38
CA LEU A 103 -53.61 -6.39 9.90
C LEU A 103 -53.47 -7.77 10.55
N HIS A 104 -54.32 -8.69 10.12
CA HIS A 104 -54.39 -10.02 10.70
C HIS A 104 -53.18 -10.89 10.27
N LYS A 105 -52.83 -11.87 11.12
CA LYS A 105 -51.66 -12.75 10.90
C LYS A 105 -51.60 -13.40 9.51
N PRO A 106 -52.70 -13.92 8.93
CA PRO A 106 -52.69 -14.44 7.56
C PRO A 106 -52.14 -13.46 6.51
N PHE A 107 -52.48 -12.16 6.60
CA PHE A 107 -51.93 -11.14 5.71
C PHE A 107 -50.41 -10.99 5.89
N LEU A 108 -49.94 -10.91 7.14
CA LEU A 108 -48.52 -10.76 7.45
C LEU A 108 -47.68 -11.98 7.01
N ASN A 109 -48.33 -13.14 6.88
CA ASN A 109 -47.71 -14.37 6.39
C ASN A 109 -47.85 -14.58 4.87
N THR A 110 -48.44 -13.62 4.14
CA THR A 110 -48.46 -13.68 2.68
C THR A 110 -47.03 -13.67 2.14
N ALA A 111 -46.78 -14.37 1.03
CA ALA A 111 -45.45 -14.46 0.44
C ALA A 111 -44.85 -13.09 0.13
N GLU A 112 -45.69 -12.14 -0.29
CA GLU A 112 -45.29 -10.77 -0.60
C GLU A 112 -44.74 -10.04 0.63
N ILE A 113 -45.46 -10.07 1.74
CA ILE A 113 -45.02 -9.45 3.01
C ILE A 113 -43.82 -10.20 3.60
N ALA A 114 -43.89 -11.53 3.62
CA ALA A 114 -42.82 -12.36 4.18
C ALA A 114 -41.49 -12.15 3.44
N THR A 115 -41.51 -12.02 2.11
CA THR A 115 -40.30 -11.75 1.31
C THR A 115 -39.68 -10.40 1.67
N LEU A 116 -40.48 -9.35 1.80
CA LEU A 116 -40.00 -8.02 2.22
C LEU A 116 -39.35 -8.06 3.60
N VAL A 117 -39.99 -8.76 4.55
CA VAL A 117 -39.47 -8.89 5.91
C VAL A 117 -38.18 -9.69 5.97
N GLU A 118 -38.08 -10.80 5.23
CA GLU A 118 -36.85 -11.61 5.18
C GLU A 118 -35.71 -10.87 4.47
N GLU A 119 -35.99 -10.16 3.39
CA GLU A 119 -35.01 -9.28 2.72
C GLU A 119 -34.50 -8.21 3.70
N TYR A 120 -35.40 -7.54 4.43
CA TYR A 120 -35.03 -6.53 5.42
C TYR A 120 -34.12 -7.10 6.52
N LYS A 121 -34.46 -8.27 7.08
CA LYS A 121 -33.63 -8.95 8.08
C LYS A 121 -32.27 -9.36 7.53
N GLY A 122 -32.21 -9.85 6.29
CA GLY A 122 -30.96 -10.16 5.59
C GLY A 122 -30.07 -8.92 5.47
N ASN A 123 -30.66 -7.82 5.02
CA ASN A 123 -29.98 -6.54 4.90
C ASN A 123 -29.43 -6.01 6.23
N GLN A 124 -30.18 -6.16 7.33
CA GLN A 124 -29.68 -5.79 8.67
C GLN A 124 -28.44 -6.60 9.09
N LYS A 125 -28.43 -7.91 8.83
CA LYS A 125 -27.26 -8.76 9.11
C LYS A 125 -26.06 -8.35 8.27
N ASN A 126 -26.29 -8.01 7.00
CA ASN A 126 -25.25 -7.54 6.10
C ASN A 126 -24.65 -6.21 6.55
N LEU A 127 -25.48 -5.24 6.96
CA LEU A 127 -25.01 -3.96 7.50
C LEU A 127 -24.09 -4.16 8.72
N ILE A 128 -24.49 -4.99 9.68
CA ILE A 128 -23.66 -5.30 10.86
C ILE A 128 -22.31 -5.91 10.44
N SER A 129 -22.30 -6.75 9.40
CA SER A 129 -21.06 -7.34 8.85
C SER A 129 -20.17 -6.28 8.22
N ILE A 130 -20.75 -5.38 7.40
CA ILE A 130 -20.04 -4.29 6.72
C ILE A 130 -19.46 -3.30 7.73
N GLU A 131 -20.23 -2.87 8.73
CA GLU A 131 -19.78 -1.98 9.81
C GLU A 131 -18.58 -2.57 10.56
N LYS A 132 -18.61 -3.88 10.85
CA LYS A 132 -17.48 -4.58 11.47
C LYS A 132 -16.25 -4.58 10.57
N LYS A 133 -16.40 -4.78 9.26
CA LYS A 133 -15.29 -4.73 8.30
C LYS A 133 -14.69 -3.33 8.20
N ILE A 134 -15.53 -2.29 8.08
CA ILE A 134 -15.08 -0.90 8.06
C ILE A 134 -14.34 -0.55 9.35
N LYS A 135 -14.84 -0.98 10.51
CA LYS A 135 -14.17 -0.76 11.80
C LYS A 135 -12.79 -1.44 11.87
N LYS A 136 -12.65 -2.64 11.31
CA LYS A 136 -11.35 -3.34 11.20
C LYS A 136 -10.37 -2.63 10.26
N LEU A 137 -10.84 -1.93 9.23
CA LEU A 137 -9.98 -1.17 8.31
C LEU A 137 -9.55 0.19 8.88
N ASN A 138 -10.21 0.68 9.94
CA ASN A 138 -9.88 1.95 10.61
C ASN A 138 -8.96 1.78 11.83
N ASN A 139 -8.79 0.55 12.32
CA ASN A 139 -7.93 0.20 13.46
C ASN A 139 -6.65 -0.47 12.95
#